data_AF-A0A7Y2ZD90-F1
#
_entry.id   AF-A0A7Y2ZD90-F1
#
_cell.length_a   1.000
_cell.length_b   1.000
_cell.length_c   1.000
_cell.angle_alpha   90.00
_cell.angle_beta   90.00
_cell.angle_gamma   90.00
#
_symmetry.space_group_name_H-M   'P 1'
#
loop_
_entity.id
_entity.type
_entity.pdbx_description
1 polymer ?
#
loop_
_entity_poly.entity_id
_entity_poly.type
_entity_poly.pdbx_seq_one_letter_code
_entity_poly.pdbx_strand_id
1 'polypeptide(L)'
;MFSIPKTEKELRKRISSYRSSLNKEKKSYGYISDGTGKRYLLFYLYFVLNDLAKSESYFDWYQKEFPGDSGEPVQKLCWAISLNRMGRDLEAKYMLGQTMLSNLYLLPFTIGEPVEEYDIWHSSNFDQIDYVNHTPDEVIDNITKNEVTWIETLYKSFEFRRIRKRYIEIYHELQNTKEIEARRELLKESYSLLESLHGHSK
;
A
#
# COMPACT_ATOMS: atom_id res chain seq x y z
N MET A 1 -14.89 -10.10 -6.38
CA MET A 1 -14.13 -9.72 -5.17
C MET A 1 -13.20 -10.88 -4.81
N PHE A 2 -11.93 -10.60 -4.51
CA PHE A 2 -11.01 -11.64 -4.02
C PHE A 2 -11.46 -12.07 -2.62
N SER A 3 -11.49 -13.37 -2.35
CA SER A 3 -11.87 -13.91 -1.03
C SER A 3 -10.64 -14.52 -0.37
N ILE A 4 -10.38 -14.10 0.87
CA ILE A 4 -9.28 -14.62 1.68
C ILE A 4 -9.76 -15.88 2.43
N PRO A 5 -9.01 -17.00 2.39
CA PRO A 5 -9.36 -18.17 3.17
C PRO A 5 -9.42 -17.89 4.67
N LYS A 6 -10.41 -18.46 5.38
CA LYS A 6 -10.64 -18.19 6.81
C LYS A 6 -9.85 -19.10 7.74
N THR A 7 -9.35 -20.24 7.26
CA THR A 7 -8.58 -21.17 8.08
C THR A 7 -7.08 -21.05 7.81
N GLU A 8 -6.26 -21.21 8.85
CA GLU A 8 -4.80 -21.17 8.73
C GLU A 8 -4.28 -22.18 7.67
N LYS A 9 -4.85 -23.39 7.66
CA LYS A 9 -4.49 -24.45 6.71
C LYS A 9 -4.73 -24.01 5.26
N GLU A 10 -5.87 -23.39 4.98
CA GLU A 10 -6.21 -22.93 3.63
C GLU A 10 -5.41 -21.69 3.23
N LEU A 11 -5.13 -20.76 4.16
CA LEU A 11 -4.23 -19.64 3.94
C LEU A 11 -2.85 -20.13 3.51
N ARG A 12 -2.24 -21.05 4.28
CA ARG A 12 -0.92 -21.62 3.97
C ARG A 12 -0.92 -22.37 2.63
N LYS A 13 -2.01 -23.08 2.30
CA LYS A 13 -2.19 -23.73 1.00
C LYS A 13 -2.25 -22.71 -0.14
N ARG A 14 -3.02 -21.62 0.03
CA ARG A 14 -3.16 -20.55 -0.98
C ARG A 14 -1.84 -19.82 -1.21
N ILE A 15 -1.15 -19.45 -0.13
CA ILE A 15 0.17 -18.82 -0.17
C ILE A 15 1.15 -19.70 -0.96
N SER A 16 1.23 -20.99 -0.61
CA SER A 16 2.10 -21.94 -1.32
C SER A 16 1.75 -22.01 -2.82
N SER A 17 0.47 -22.10 -3.16
CA SER A 17 0.01 -22.13 -4.56
C SER A 17 0.41 -20.88 -5.34
N TYR A 18 0.24 -19.68 -4.76
CA TYR A 18 0.60 -18.43 -5.42
C TYR A 18 2.11 -18.30 -5.60
N ARG A 19 2.90 -18.61 -4.57
CA ARG A 19 4.37 -18.64 -4.69
C ARG A 19 4.85 -19.63 -5.74
N SER A 20 4.28 -20.83 -5.78
CA SER A 20 4.62 -21.83 -6.81
C SER A 20 4.27 -21.34 -8.22
N SER A 21 3.15 -20.64 -8.40
CA SER A 21 2.77 -20.05 -9.69
C SER A 21 3.77 -19.00 -10.15
N LEU A 22 4.13 -18.04 -9.28
CA LEU A 22 5.06 -16.97 -9.61
C LEU A 22 6.47 -17.52 -9.90
N ASN A 23 6.93 -18.50 -9.11
CA ASN A 23 8.20 -19.17 -9.36
C ASN A 23 8.20 -19.97 -10.66
N LYS A 24 7.06 -20.59 -11.03
CA LYS A 24 6.92 -21.30 -12.30
C LYS A 24 7.05 -20.33 -13.48
N GLU A 25 6.37 -19.18 -13.42
CA GLU A 25 6.51 -18.13 -14.45
C GLU A 25 7.97 -17.69 -14.60
N LYS A 26 8.64 -17.35 -13.48
CA LYS A 26 10.05 -16.97 -13.49
C LYS A 26 10.94 -18.05 -14.12
N LYS A 27 10.73 -19.32 -13.76
CA LYS A 27 11.51 -20.44 -14.31
C LYS A 27 11.24 -20.66 -15.79
N SER A 28 10.00 -20.52 -16.23
CA SER A 28 9.58 -20.77 -17.61
C SER A 28 9.94 -19.64 -18.56
N TYR A 29 9.88 -18.39 -18.11
CA TYR A 29 10.00 -17.21 -18.97
C TYR A 29 11.19 -16.31 -18.63
N GLY A 30 11.88 -16.55 -17.51
CA GLY A 30 12.96 -15.69 -17.00
C GLY A 30 12.46 -14.46 -16.23
N TYR A 31 11.15 -14.17 -16.28
CA TYR A 31 10.50 -13.08 -15.57
C TYR A 31 9.12 -13.50 -15.04
N ILE A 32 8.55 -12.71 -14.13
CA ILE A 32 7.21 -12.93 -13.58
C ILE A 32 6.26 -11.93 -14.25
N SER A 33 5.24 -12.41 -14.96
CA SER A 33 4.24 -11.53 -15.58
C SER A 33 3.18 -11.11 -14.57
N ASP A 34 2.73 -12.06 -13.75
CA ASP A 34 1.72 -11.86 -12.71
C ASP A 34 0.52 -11.00 -13.14
N GLY A 35 -0.07 -11.33 -14.30
CA GLY A 35 -1.24 -10.63 -14.84
C GLY A 35 -2.49 -10.69 -13.96
N THR A 36 -2.48 -11.50 -12.89
CA THR A 36 -3.57 -11.64 -11.92
C THR A 36 -3.32 -10.93 -10.59
N GLY A 37 -2.17 -10.27 -10.41
CA GLY A 37 -1.83 -9.53 -9.20
C GLY A 37 -1.59 -10.40 -7.96
N LYS A 38 -1.20 -11.67 -8.11
CA LYS A 38 -0.91 -12.58 -6.98
C LYS A 38 0.19 -12.04 -6.09
N ARG A 39 1.13 -11.25 -6.63
CA ARG A 39 2.20 -10.65 -5.83
C ARG A 39 1.66 -9.68 -4.77
N TYR A 40 0.56 -9.00 -5.06
CA TYR A 40 -0.12 -8.11 -4.12
C TYR A 40 -0.97 -8.91 -3.13
N LEU A 41 -1.76 -9.87 -3.63
CA LEU A 41 -2.62 -10.73 -2.80
C LEU A 41 -1.84 -11.51 -1.73
N LEU A 42 -0.58 -11.85 -1.98
CA LEU A 42 0.29 -12.52 -1.01
C LEU A 42 0.54 -11.66 0.24
N PHE A 43 0.57 -10.32 0.13
CA PHE A 43 0.64 -9.45 1.31
C PHE A 43 -0.59 -9.63 2.20
N TYR A 44 -1.79 -9.76 1.61
CA TYR A 44 -3.03 -9.90 2.37
C TYR A 44 -3.03 -11.25 3.10
N LEU A 45 -2.65 -12.30 2.37
CA LEU A 45 -2.63 -13.66 2.92
C LEU A 45 -1.61 -13.80 4.06
N TYR A 46 -0.43 -13.19 3.93
CA TYR A 46 0.57 -13.19 4.99
C TYR A 46 0.16 -12.34 6.19
N PHE A 47 -0.47 -11.18 5.94
CA PHE A 47 -1.00 -10.31 6.97
C PHE A 47 -2.09 -10.99 7.81
N VAL A 48 -3.08 -11.61 7.16
CA VAL A 48 -4.17 -12.35 7.83
C VAL A 48 -3.64 -13.60 8.53
N LEU A 49 -2.62 -14.26 7.97
CA LEU A 49 -1.94 -15.37 8.65
C LEU A 49 -1.16 -14.91 9.90
N ASN A 50 -0.80 -13.63 9.97
CA ASN A 50 -0.02 -13.00 11.03
C ASN A 50 1.33 -13.71 11.33
N ASP A 51 1.95 -14.27 10.30
CA ASP A 51 3.26 -14.94 10.37
C ASP A 51 4.35 -13.93 9.98
N LEU A 52 4.84 -13.17 10.97
CA LEU A 52 5.72 -12.03 10.75
C LEU A 52 7.02 -12.43 10.04
N ALA A 53 7.65 -13.55 10.44
CA ALA A 53 8.88 -14.02 9.81
C ALA A 53 8.69 -14.34 8.31
N LYS A 54 7.56 -14.94 7.94
CA LYS A 54 7.25 -15.18 6.52
C LYS A 54 6.84 -13.92 5.77
N SER A 55 6.21 -12.97 6.46
CA SER A 55 5.87 -11.66 5.90
C SER A 55 7.13 -10.90 5.53
N GLU A 56 8.09 -10.81 6.46
CA GLU A 56 9.39 -10.16 6.23
C GLU A 56 10.15 -10.81 5.06
N SER A 57 10.28 -12.15 5.07
CA SER A 57 10.89 -12.88 3.96
C SER A 57 10.21 -12.63 2.61
N TYR A 58 8.89 -12.39 2.62
CA TYR A 58 8.15 -12.06 1.42
C TYR A 58 8.37 -10.61 0.96
N PHE A 59 8.50 -9.67 1.89
CA PHE A 59 8.83 -8.27 1.60
C PHE A 59 10.18 -8.17 0.88
N ASP A 60 11.21 -8.83 1.42
CA ASP A 60 12.55 -8.87 0.81
C ASP A 60 12.51 -9.48 -0.60
N TRP A 61 11.77 -10.58 -0.76
CA TRP A 61 11.59 -11.21 -2.06
C TRP A 61 10.87 -10.29 -3.04
N TYR A 62 9.78 -9.64 -2.62
CA TYR A 62 9.01 -8.73 -3.45
C TYR A 62 9.85 -7.54 -3.94
N GLN A 63 10.59 -6.89 -3.04
CA GLN A 63 11.45 -5.76 -3.39
C GLN A 63 12.56 -6.15 -4.38
N LYS A 64 13.11 -7.35 -4.25
CA LYS A 64 14.14 -7.88 -5.15
C LYS A 64 13.59 -8.25 -6.53
N GLU A 65 12.41 -8.85 -6.58
CA GLU A 65 11.82 -9.37 -7.82
C GLU A 65 11.08 -8.29 -8.64
N PHE A 66 10.54 -7.28 -7.96
CA PHE A 66 9.76 -6.20 -8.58
C PHE A 66 10.36 -4.82 -8.24
N PRO A 67 11.64 -4.57 -8.57
CA PRO A 67 12.25 -3.28 -8.32
C PRO A 67 11.52 -2.19 -9.13
N GLY A 68 11.00 -1.18 -8.43
CA GLY A 68 10.26 -0.08 -9.06
C GLY A 68 8.76 -0.33 -9.22
N ASP A 69 8.22 -1.45 -8.76
CA ASP A 69 6.77 -1.63 -8.67
C ASP A 69 6.20 -0.69 -7.61
N SER A 70 5.24 0.16 -8.02
CA SER A 70 4.58 1.12 -7.13
C SER A 70 3.73 0.45 -6.07
N GLY A 71 3.37 -0.83 -6.24
CA GLY A 71 2.44 -1.58 -5.41
C GLY A 71 1.00 -1.09 -5.54
N GLU A 72 0.10 -1.72 -4.78
CA GLU A 72 -1.29 -1.29 -4.65
C GLU A 72 -1.62 -0.90 -3.18
N PRO A 73 -2.70 -0.12 -2.94
CA PRO A 73 -2.98 0.46 -1.63
C PRO A 73 -3.20 -0.53 -0.47
N VAL A 74 -3.99 -1.59 -0.63
CA VAL A 74 -4.23 -2.59 0.43
C VAL A 74 -2.97 -3.39 0.75
N GLN A 75 -2.12 -3.68 -0.24
CA GLN A 75 -0.80 -4.30 -0.03
C GLN A 75 0.04 -3.43 0.88
N LYS A 76 0.10 -2.12 0.58
CA LYS A 76 0.90 -1.17 1.35
C LYS A 76 0.36 -1.05 2.77
N LEU A 77 -0.96 -1.05 2.96
CA LEU A 77 -1.58 -1.07 4.28
C LEU A 77 -1.16 -2.32 5.07
N CYS A 78 -1.31 -3.51 4.48
CA CYS A 78 -0.88 -4.78 5.07
C CYS A 78 0.61 -4.77 5.43
N TRP A 79 1.45 -4.21 4.56
CA TRP A 79 2.88 -4.10 4.76
C TRP A 79 3.21 -3.13 5.89
N ALA A 80 2.63 -1.93 5.90
CA ALA A 80 2.85 -0.92 6.93
C ALA A 80 2.51 -1.45 8.33
N ILE A 81 1.35 -2.10 8.47
CA ILE A 81 0.93 -2.67 9.75
C ILE A 81 1.83 -3.84 10.14
N SER A 82 2.24 -4.70 9.20
CA SER A 82 3.19 -5.79 9.49
C SER A 82 4.54 -5.26 9.99
N LEU A 83 5.07 -4.19 9.38
CA LEU A 83 6.29 -3.53 9.86
C LEU A 83 6.11 -2.94 11.27
N ASN A 84 4.95 -2.35 11.55
CA ASN A 84 4.61 -1.87 12.89
C ASN A 84 4.58 -3.02 13.91
N ARG A 85 3.98 -4.17 13.56
CA ARG A 85 4.00 -5.39 14.39
C ARG A 85 5.41 -5.92 14.65
N MET A 86 6.33 -5.70 13.71
CA MET A 86 7.75 -6.06 13.84
C MET A 86 8.57 -5.04 14.64
N GLY A 87 7.99 -3.91 15.07
CA GLY A 87 8.71 -2.83 15.76
C GLY A 87 9.62 -2.00 14.85
N ARG A 88 9.38 -2.03 13.52
CA ARG A 88 10.15 -1.28 12.51
C ARG A 88 9.51 0.09 12.28
N ASP A 89 9.46 0.92 13.32
CA ASP A 89 8.62 2.13 13.39
C ASP A 89 8.83 3.12 12.24
N LEU A 90 10.09 3.41 11.88
CA LEU A 90 10.40 4.35 10.79
C LEU A 90 9.91 3.83 9.43
N GLU A 91 10.12 2.54 9.17
CA GLU A 91 9.72 1.90 7.91
C GLU A 91 8.20 1.74 7.85
N ALA A 92 7.57 1.39 8.97
CA ALA A 92 6.12 1.32 9.10
C ALA A 92 5.47 2.68 8.83
N LYS A 93 6.01 3.76 9.44
CA LYS A 93 5.54 5.13 9.22
C LYS A 93 5.69 5.55 7.76
N TYR A 94 6.84 5.27 7.15
CA TYR A 94 7.06 5.58 5.74
C TYR A 94 6.11 4.80 4.82
N MET A 95 5.94 3.50 5.05
CA MET A 95 5.03 2.65 4.27
C MET A 95 3.56 3.06 4.47
N LEU A 96 3.17 3.52 5.65
CA LEU A 96 1.84 4.09 5.88
C LEU A 96 1.66 5.42 5.12
N GLY A 97 2.70 6.25 5.04
CA GLY A 97 2.72 7.42 4.17
C GLY A 97 2.56 7.07 2.69
N GLN A 98 3.24 6.00 2.23
CA GLN A 98 3.03 5.49 0.87
C GLN A 98 1.61 4.95 0.65
N THR A 99 1.03 4.29 1.66
CA THR A 99 -0.36 3.82 1.64
C THR A 99 -1.30 5.01 1.43
N MET A 100 -1.13 6.06 2.24
CA MET A 100 -1.93 7.30 2.17
C MET A 100 -1.89 7.93 0.77
N LEU A 101 -0.72 8.01 0.14
CA LEU A 101 -0.58 8.65 -1.17
C LEU A 101 -0.94 7.73 -2.34
N SER A 102 -1.02 6.41 -2.13
CA SER A 102 -1.49 5.46 -3.14
C SER A 102 -3.02 5.42 -3.27
N ASN A 103 -3.72 5.78 -2.19
CA ASN A 103 -5.17 6.01 -2.19
C ASN A 103 -5.52 6.89 -0.98
N LEU A 104 -5.96 8.12 -1.22
CA LEU A 104 -6.25 9.12 -0.18
C LEU A 104 -7.41 8.73 0.74
N TYR A 105 -8.19 7.73 0.34
CA TYR A 105 -9.45 7.32 0.93
C TYR A 105 -9.30 6.07 1.82
N LEU A 106 -8.26 5.26 1.60
CA LEU A 106 -8.07 3.99 2.31
C LEU A 106 -7.81 4.16 3.80
N LEU A 107 -6.95 5.11 4.20
CA LEU A 107 -6.69 5.37 5.61
C LEU A 107 -7.90 5.93 6.37
N PRO A 108 -8.61 6.99 5.91
CA PRO A 108 -9.82 7.46 6.60
C PRO A 108 -10.89 6.36 6.68
N PHE A 109 -11.08 5.58 5.61
CA PHE A 109 -11.94 4.38 5.65
C PHE A 109 -11.53 3.40 6.76
N THR A 110 -10.24 3.08 6.86
CA THR A 110 -9.71 2.12 7.85
C THR A 110 -9.90 2.59 9.31
N ILE A 111 -9.85 3.90 9.56
CA ILE A 111 -10.05 4.47 10.91
C ILE A 111 -11.51 4.86 11.19
N GLY A 112 -12.43 4.59 10.26
CA GLY A 112 -13.86 4.89 10.42
C GLY A 112 -14.21 6.38 10.28
N GLU A 113 -13.36 7.18 9.63
CA GLU A 113 -13.70 8.56 9.27
C GLU A 113 -14.53 8.61 7.98
N PRO A 114 -15.43 9.61 7.84
CA PRO A 114 -16.11 9.86 6.59
C PRO A 114 -15.12 10.07 5.45
N VAL A 115 -15.42 9.47 4.30
CA VAL A 115 -14.61 9.57 3.09
C VAL A 115 -15.39 10.38 2.06
N GLU A 116 -14.79 11.47 1.60
CA GLU A 116 -15.32 12.31 0.52
C GLU A 116 -14.34 12.32 -0.63
N GLU A 117 -14.87 12.33 -1.85
CA GLU A 117 -14.05 12.35 -3.06
C GLU A 117 -13.39 13.72 -3.25
N TYR A 118 -12.09 13.72 -3.54
CA TYR A 118 -11.35 14.93 -3.86
C TYR A 118 -11.51 15.28 -5.34
N ASP A 119 -11.71 16.57 -5.63
CA ASP A 119 -11.62 17.11 -6.99
C ASP A 119 -10.15 17.25 -7.42
N ILE A 120 -9.56 16.12 -7.80
CA ILE A 120 -8.17 16.01 -8.26
C ILE A 120 -8.07 15.10 -9.48
N TRP A 121 -6.92 15.08 -10.13
CA TRP A 121 -6.63 14.06 -11.13
C TRP A 121 -6.33 12.73 -10.44
N HIS A 122 -7.00 11.66 -10.83
CA HIS A 122 -6.66 10.29 -10.43
C HIS A 122 -5.91 9.61 -11.55
N SER A 123 -4.68 9.15 -11.28
CA SER A 123 -3.80 8.57 -12.29
C SER A 123 -4.14 7.12 -12.61
N SER A 124 -4.83 6.44 -11.69
CA SER A 124 -5.25 5.05 -11.82
C SER A 124 -6.57 4.78 -11.11
N ASN A 125 -7.19 3.62 -11.38
CA ASN A 125 -8.35 3.14 -10.63
C ASN A 125 -8.01 2.83 -9.16
N PHE A 126 -6.74 2.61 -8.81
CA PHE A 126 -6.34 2.42 -7.41
C PHE A 126 -6.40 3.73 -6.62
N ASP A 127 -6.37 4.87 -7.29
CA ASP A 127 -6.35 6.17 -6.63
C ASP A 127 -7.78 6.65 -6.30
N GLN A 128 -8.79 6.04 -6.93
CA GLN A 128 -10.20 6.45 -6.86
C GLN A 128 -10.86 6.02 -5.55
N ILE A 129 -11.96 6.71 -5.20
CA ILE A 129 -12.68 6.48 -3.94
C ILE A 129 -13.33 5.10 -3.88
N ASP A 130 -13.81 4.58 -5.01
CA ASP A 130 -14.48 3.29 -5.09
C ASP A 130 -13.56 2.10 -4.76
N TYR A 131 -12.25 2.28 -4.90
CA TYR A 131 -11.25 1.29 -4.54
C TYR A 131 -11.37 0.79 -3.09
N VAL A 132 -11.84 1.63 -2.15
CA VAL A 132 -12.04 1.20 -0.76
C VAL A 132 -13.00 0.01 -0.66
N ASN A 133 -13.98 -0.08 -1.56
CA ASN A 133 -14.95 -1.19 -1.64
C ASN A 133 -14.33 -2.50 -2.12
N HIS A 134 -13.09 -2.48 -2.61
CA HIS A 134 -12.33 -3.67 -3.00
C HIS A 134 -11.43 -4.20 -1.87
N THR A 135 -11.38 -3.51 -0.73
CA THR A 135 -10.63 -3.98 0.44
C THR A 135 -11.29 -5.24 1.00
N PRO A 136 -10.57 -6.36 1.14
CA PRO A 136 -11.16 -7.57 1.71
C PRO A 136 -11.51 -7.40 3.19
N ASP A 137 -12.71 -7.83 3.59
CA ASP A 137 -13.17 -7.79 4.98
C ASP A 137 -12.18 -8.50 5.91
N GLU A 138 -11.59 -9.62 5.49
CA GLU A 138 -10.62 -10.35 6.32
C GLU A 138 -9.35 -9.53 6.60
N VAL A 139 -8.97 -8.58 5.73
CA VAL A 139 -7.88 -7.65 6.05
C VAL A 139 -8.32 -6.68 7.14
N ILE A 140 -9.49 -6.05 6.99
CA ILE A 140 -10.02 -5.08 7.96
C ILE A 140 -10.21 -5.73 9.34
N ASP A 141 -10.81 -6.93 9.39
CA ASP A 141 -11.07 -7.69 10.62
C ASP A 141 -9.77 -8.06 11.36
N ASN A 142 -8.63 -8.14 10.66
CA ASN A 142 -7.33 -8.44 11.25
C ASN A 142 -6.54 -7.18 11.66
N ILE A 143 -7.10 -5.98 11.51
CA ILE A 143 -6.52 -4.74 12.05
C ILE A 143 -7.02 -4.56 13.49
N THR A 144 -6.08 -4.51 14.43
CA THR A 144 -6.41 -4.35 15.85
C THR A 144 -6.80 -2.91 16.18
N LYS A 145 -7.51 -2.69 17.29
CA LYS A 145 -7.83 -1.33 17.77
C LYS A 145 -6.60 -0.46 18.02
N ASN A 146 -5.50 -1.06 18.49
CA ASN A 146 -4.24 -0.35 18.70
C ASN A 146 -3.64 0.11 17.36
N GLU A 147 -3.77 -0.71 16.32
CA GLU A 147 -3.32 -0.36 14.97
C GLU A 147 -4.20 0.71 14.34
N VAL A 148 -5.52 0.65 14.54
CA VAL A 148 -6.42 1.75 14.14
C VAL A 148 -6.01 3.07 14.81
N THR A 149 -5.75 3.04 16.13
CA THR A 149 -5.30 4.22 16.89
C THR A 149 -3.95 4.74 16.38
N TRP A 150 -3.03 3.83 16.04
CA TRP A 150 -1.72 4.17 15.47
C TRP A 150 -1.86 4.82 14.09
N ILE A 151 -2.69 4.26 13.20
CA ILE A 151 -2.99 4.84 11.89
C ILE A 151 -3.60 6.22 12.05
N GLU A 152 -4.61 6.37 12.92
CA GLU A 152 -5.28 7.64 13.18
C GLU A 152 -4.29 8.70 13.69
N THR A 153 -3.44 8.33 14.66
CA THR A 153 -2.41 9.22 15.22
C THR A 153 -1.47 9.74 14.14
N LEU A 154 -0.96 8.85 13.28
CA LEU A 154 -0.09 9.24 12.18
C LEU A 154 -0.85 10.07 11.13
N TYR A 155 -2.06 9.65 10.73
CA TYR A 155 -2.88 10.32 9.73
C TYR A 155 -3.26 11.76 10.12
N LYS A 156 -3.45 12.01 11.42
CA LYS A 156 -3.75 13.33 12.00
C LYS A 156 -2.51 14.14 12.37
N SER A 157 -1.32 13.54 12.32
CA SER A 157 -0.07 14.23 12.61
C SER A 157 0.15 15.44 11.69
N PHE A 158 0.92 16.42 12.16
CA PHE A 158 1.27 17.59 11.36
C PHE A 158 1.96 17.20 10.04
N GLU A 159 2.88 16.24 10.10
CA GLU A 159 3.65 15.79 8.93
C GLU A 159 2.75 15.17 7.86
N PHE A 160 1.89 14.21 8.22
CA PHE A 160 0.99 13.56 7.26
C PHE A 160 -0.03 14.55 6.69
N ARG A 161 -0.59 15.45 7.52
CA ARG A 161 -1.50 16.49 7.02
C ARG A 161 -0.81 17.43 6.02
N ARG A 162 0.43 17.84 6.29
CA ARG A 162 1.21 18.69 5.38
C ARG A 162 1.48 17.97 4.05
N ILE A 163 1.95 16.72 4.12
CA ILE A 163 2.22 15.88 2.95
C ILE A 163 0.95 15.67 2.11
N ARG A 164 -0.14 15.25 2.76
CA ARG A 164 -1.43 15.00 2.11
C ARG A 164 -1.98 16.27 1.47
N LYS A 165 -1.95 17.39 2.17
CA LYS A 165 -2.38 18.68 1.63
C LYS A 165 -1.60 19.02 0.37
N ARG A 166 -0.28 18.90 0.40
CA ARG A 166 0.54 19.22 -0.77
C ARG A 166 0.30 18.28 -1.95
N TYR A 167 0.11 16.99 -1.67
CA TYR A 167 -0.29 16.02 -2.68
C TYR A 167 -1.62 16.41 -3.34
N ILE A 168 -2.64 16.75 -2.56
CA ILE A 168 -3.95 17.19 -3.08
C ILE A 168 -3.80 18.45 -3.96
N GLU A 169 -3.03 19.45 -3.52
CA GLU A 169 -2.77 20.67 -4.31
C GLU A 169 -2.11 20.35 -5.66
N ILE A 170 -1.07 19.49 -5.65
CA ILE A 170 -0.37 19.07 -6.88
C ILE A 170 -1.33 18.36 -7.84
N TYR A 171 -2.10 17.39 -7.33
CA TYR A 171 -2.99 16.59 -8.18
C TYR A 171 -4.26 17.35 -8.62
N HIS A 172 -4.67 18.38 -7.88
CA HIS A 172 -5.66 19.35 -8.34
C HIS A 172 -5.12 20.17 -9.53
N GLU A 173 -3.91 20.71 -9.40
CA GLU A 173 -3.27 21.47 -10.48
C GLU A 173 -3.07 20.62 -11.75
N LEU A 174 -2.68 19.35 -11.58
CA LEU A 174 -2.54 18.38 -12.68
C LEU A 174 -3.83 18.12 -13.48
N GLN A 175 -5.03 18.45 -12.98
CA GLN A 175 -6.25 18.33 -13.78
C GLN A 175 -6.22 19.26 -15.00
N ASN A 176 -5.61 20.44 -14.85
CA ASN A 176 -5.69 21.52 -15.84
C ASN A 176 -4.35 21.80 -16.55
N THR A 177 -3.23 21.30 -16.02
CA THR A 177 -1.90 21.50 -16.61
C THR A 177 -1.72 20.63 -17.87
N LYS A 178 -1.68 21.26 -19.04
CA LYS A 178 -1.48 20.57 -20.33
C LYS A 178 0.00 20.47 -20.76
N GLU A 179 0.82 21.40 -20.29
CA GLU A 179 2.22 21.52 -20.68
C GLU A 179 3.05 20.43 -19.98
N ILE A 180 3.86 19.69 -20.75
CA ILE A 180 4.45 18.41 -20.32
C ILE A 180 5.51 18.65 -19.23
N GLU A 181 6.31 19.69 -19.37
CA GLU A 181 7.40 20.05 -18.49
C GLU A 181 6.87 20.47 -17.11
N ALA A 182 5.81 21.28 -17.07
CA ALA A 182 5.10 21.68 -15.86
C ALA A 182 4.46 20.48 -15.16
N ARG A 183 3.81 19.57 -15.93
CA ARG A 183 3.32 18.30 -15.36
C ARG A 183 4.46 17.48 -14.77
N ARG A 184 5.61 17.41 -15.45
CA ARG A 184 6.78 16.66 -14.98
C ARG A 184 7.33 17.20 -13.67
N GLU A 185 7.44 18.52 -13.52
CA GLU A 185 7.91 19.12 -12.27
C GLU A 185 6.92 18.88 -11.11
N LEU A 186 5.61 18.99 -11.37
CA LEU A 186 4.57 18.64 -10.39
C LEU A 186 4.66 17.17 -9.93
N LEU A 187 4.81 16.23 -10.87
CA LEU A 187 4.96 14.80 -10.54
C LEU A 187 6.28 14.51 -9.81
N LYS A 188 7.36 15.19 -10.20
CA LYS A 188 8.66 15.04 -9.51
C LYS A 188 8.55 15.49 -8.05
N GLU A 189 7.84 16.58 -7.79
CA GLU A 189 7.55 17.01 -6.43
C GLU A 189 6.69 15.99 -5.69
N SER A 190 5.64 15.45 -6.31
CA SER A 190 4.77 14.46 -5.64
C SER A 190 5.54 13.20 -5.21
N TYR A 191 6.51 12.76 -6.01
CA TYR A 191 7.37 11.62 -5.69
C TYR A 191 8.35 11.87 -4.53
N SER A 192 8.68 13.13 -4.22
CA SER A 192 9.61 13.47 -3.12
C SER A 192 8.91 13.80 -1.79
N LEU A 193 7.57 13.92 -1.76
CA LEU A 193 6.84 14.37 -0.56
C LEU A 193 7.11 13.52 0.69
N LEU A 194 7.37 12.22 0.52
CA LEU A 194 7.62 11.29 1.62
C LEU A 194 9.10 11.21 2.04
N GLU A 195 10.03 11.85 1.33
CA GLU A 195 11.46 11.82 1.68
C GLU A 195 11.72 12.36 3.10
N SER A 196 10.89 13.32 3.53
CA SER A 196 10.96 13.87 4.90
C SER A 196 10.67 12.84 6.00
N LEU A 197 10.04 11.70 5.68
CA LEU A 197 9.73 10.64 6.62
C LEU A 197 10.83 9.60 6.77
N HIS A 198 11.82 9.55 5.87
CA HIS A 198 12.88 8.54 5.93
C HIS A 198 13.78 8.66 7.17
N GLY A 199 13.74 9.78 7.89
CA GLY A 199 14.79 10.11 8.83
C GLY A 199 16.11 10.32 8.06
N HIS A 200 16.88 11.33 8.42
CA HIS A 200 18.23 11.41 7.87
C HIS A 200 19.04 10.24 8.43
N SER A 201 19.14 9.13 7.68
CA SER A 201 20.32 8.28 7.73
C SER A 201 21.48 9.17 7.29
N LYS A 202 22.15 9.77 8.27
CA LYS A 202 23.48 10.31 8.10
C LYS A 202 24.46 9.18 7.83
#